data_AF-A0A9E2DG85-F1
#
_entry.id   AF-A0A9E2DG85-F1
#
_cell.length_a   1.000
_cell.length_b   1.000
_cell.length_c   1.000
_cell.angle_alpha   90.00
_cell.angle_beta   90.00
_cell.angle_gamma   90.00
#
_symmetry.space_group_name_H-M   'P 1'
#
loop_
_entity.id
_entity.type
_entity.pdbx_description
1 polymer ?
#
loop_
_entity_poly.entity_id
_entity_poly.type
_entity_poly.pdbx_seq_one_letter_code
_entity_poly.pdbx_strand_id
1 'polypeptide(L)'
;MNEKYLYIYNNLINFTRNKDLYKSLDRDDNFSDRLTLFLLHFAFFLKNFKNEENKIILQEIYDFNFRQLELSIREIGYGDQSINKKMKDYINLFHSMVSEIHFWKKLARTQKLEKFSFFLTDFNEIDK
;
A
#
# COMPACT_ATOMS: atom_id res chain seq x y z
N MET A 1 -5.61 3.90 21.79
CA MET A 1 -5.04 3.81 20.41
C MET A 1 -3.80 4.69 20.40
N ASN A 2 -2.66 4.24 19.86
CA ASN A 2 -1.45 5.07 19.86
C ASN A 2 -1.61 6.14 18.78
N GLU A 3 -2.10 7.33 19.15
CA GLU A 3 -2.43 8.43 18.22
C GLU A 3 -1.21 8.97 17.47
N LYS A 4 -0.01 8.63 17.94
CA LYS A 4 1.29 9.07 17.43
C LYS A 4 1.42 8.98 15.90
N TYR A 5 0.85 7.94 15.27
CA TYR A 5 0.98 7.69 13.83
C TYR A 5 -0.30 7.92 13.03
N LEU A 6 -1.38 8.35 13.69
CA LEU A 6 -2.67 8.57 13.05
C LEU A 6 -2.59 9.64 11.95
N TYR A 7 -1.83 10.70 12.19
CA TYR A 7 -1.63 11.76 11.19
C TYR A 7 -0.95 11.25 9.91
N ILE A 8 0.07 10.39 10.06
CA ILE A 8 0.78 9.80 8.92
C ILE A 8 -0.17 8.89 8.13
N TYR A 9 -0.89 8.00 8.82
CA TYR A 9 -1.87 7.11 8.21
C TYR A 9 -2.96 7.89 7.45
N ASN A 10 -3.56 8.91 8.08
CA ASN A 10 -4.60 9.72 7.45
C ASN A 10 -4.08 10.44 6.20
N ASN A 11 -2.85 10.93 6.22
CA ASN A 11 -2.24 11.52 5.02
C ASN A 11 -2.04 10.49 3.91
N LEU A 12 -1.56 9.29 4.23
CA LEU A 12 -1.45 8.20 3.25
C LEU A 12 -2.81 7.86 2.63
N ILE A 13 -3.87 7.78 3.44
CA ILE A 13 -5.24 7.55 2.97
C ILE A 13 -5.77 8.72 2.12
N ASN A 14 -5.46 9.96 2.48
CA ASN A 14 -5.85 11.11 1.67
C ASN A 14 -5.20 11.09 0.29
N PHE A 15 -3.95 10.63 0.18
CA PHE A 15 -3.28 10.48 -1.12
C PHE A 15 -3.94 9.43 -2.02
N THR A 16 -4.51 8.37 -1.45
CA THR A 16 -5.22 7.36 -2.27
C THR A 16 -6.53 7.89 -2.83
N ARG A 17 -7.19 8.84 -2.16
CA ARG A 17 -8.50 9.39 -2.58
C ARG A 17 -8.43 10.47 -3.66
N ASN A 18 -7.27 10.65 -4.29
CA ASN A 18 -7.15 11.61 -5.38
C ASN A 18 -7.89 11.11 -6.63
N LYS A 19 -9.02 11.76 -6.98
CA LYS A 19 -9.88 11.38 -8.11
C LYS A 19 -9.16 11.41 -9.47
N ASP A 20 -8.17 12.27 -9.64
CA ASP A 20 -7.45 12.37 -10.92
C ASP A 20 -6.56 11.14 -11.14
N LEU A 21 -6.13 10.48 -10.06
CA LEU A 21 -5.38 9.25 -10.13
C LEU A 21 -6.22 8.13 -10.76
N TYR A 22 -7.46 7.93 -10.29
CA TYR A 22 -8.38 6.92 -10.82
C TYR A 22 -8.73 7.15 -12.29
N LYS A 23 -9.00 8.42 -12.67
CA LYS A 23 -9.23 8.79 -14.06
C LYS A 23 -8.02 8.49 -14.95
N SER A 24 -6.81 8.76 -14.47
CA SER A 24 -5.58 8.54 -15.23
C SER A 24 -5.22 7.06 -15.39
N LEU A 25 -5.68 6.21 -14.46
CA LEU A 25 -5.42 4.78 -14.44
C LEU A 25 -6.56 3.95 -15.06
N ASP A 26 -7.67 4.59 -15.47
CA ASP A 26 -8.89 3.94 -15.93
C ASP A 26 -9.43 2.91 -14.91
N ARG A 27 -9.58 3.35 -13.66
CA ARG A 27 -10.00 2.51 -12.53
C ARG A 27 -11.15 3.11 -11.75
N ASP A 28 -11.90 2.23 -11.09
CA ASP A 28 -12.97 2.62 -10.18
C ASP A 28 -12.41 3.02 -8.80
N ASP A 29 -13.08 3.97 -8.17
CA ASP A 29 -12.76 4.38 -6.79
C ASP A 29 -13.39 3.42 -5.77
N ASN A 30 -12.96 2.16 -5.82
CA ASN A 30 -13.42 1.08 -4.93
C ASN A 30 -12.39 0.80 -3.80
N PHE A 31 -12.76 -0.05 -2.84
CA PHE A 31 -11.88 -0.38 -1.70
C PHE A 31 -10.57 -1.05 -2.13
N SER A 32 -10.67 -1.97 -3.08
CA SER A 32 -9.58 -2.75 -3.64
C SER A 32 -8.49 -1.87 -4.24
N ASP A 33 -8.87 -0.98 -5.16
CA ASP A 33 -7.98 -0.03 -5.80
C ASP A 33 -7.43 1.00 -4.81
N ARG A 34 -8.26 1.52 -3.88
CA ARG A 34 -7.78 2.36 -2.78
C ARG A 34 -6.69 1.67 -1.96
N LEU A 35 -6.82 0.37 -1.73
CA LEU A 35 -5.85 -0.42 -0.97
C LEU A 35 -4.55 -0.64 -1.75
N THR A 36 -4.63 -0.97 -3.04
CA THR A 36 -3.43 -1.08 -3.90
C THR A 36 -2.63 0.22 -3.88
N LEU A 37 -3.32 1.34 -4.06
CA LEU A 37 -2.73 2.66 -4.07
C LEU A 37 -2.15 3.01 -2.70
N PHE A 38 -2.82 2.62 -1.61
CA PHE A 38 -2.29 2.81 -0.27
C PHE A 38 -0.96 2.07 -0.09
N LEU A 39 -0.91 0.78 -0.44
CA LEU A 39 0.30 -0.04 -0.35
C LEU A 39 1.44 0.57 -1.18
N LEU A 40 1.12 1.07 -2.37
CA LEU A 40 2.09 1.71 -3.26
C LEU A 40 2.67 3.00 -2.67
N HIS A 41 1.82 3.91 -2.20
CA HIS A 41 2.25 5.14 -1.52
C HIS A 41 3.08 4.80 -0.27
N PHE A 42 2.66 3.80 0.49
CA PHE A 42 3.35 3.39 1.69
C PHE A 42 4.73 2.77 1.40
N ALA A 43 4.86 2.01 0.30
CA ALA A 43 6.14 1.45 -0.13
C ALA A 43 7.14 2.56 -0.50
N PHE A 44 6.68 3.58 -1.24
CA PHE A 44 7.49 4.78 -1.52
C PHE A 44 7.85 5.56 -0.27
N PHE A 45 6.92 5.71 0.68
CA PHE A 45 7.16 6.35 1.96
C PHE A 45 8.31 5.67 2.71
N LEU A 46 8.22 4.35 2.95
CA LEU A 46 9.29 3.62 3.63
C LEU A 46 10.62 3.76 2.88
N LYS A 47 10.61 3.58 1.56
CA LYS A 47 11.83 3.64 0.75
C LYS A 47 12.50 5.02 0.75
N ASN A 48 11.73 6.11 0.88
CA ASN A 48 12.28 7.47 0.90
C ASN A 48 12.79 7.89 2.28
N PHE A 49 12.18 7.42 3.36
CA PHE A 49 12.54 7.80 4.73
C PHE A 49 13.47 6.80 5.44
N LYS A 50 13.70 5.62 4.86
CA LYS A 50 14.59 4.58 5.43
C LYS A 50 16.02 5.08 5.55
N ASN A 51 16.47 5.22 6.79
CA ASN A 51 17.87 5.40 7.20
C ASN A 51 18.06 4.68 8.55
N GLU A 52 19.30 4.61 9.04
CA GLU A 52 19.61 3.90 10.30
C GLU A 52 18.92 4.53 11.52
N GLU A 53 18.82 5.87 11.56
CA GLU A 53 18.24 6.63 12.67
C GLU A 53 16.72 6.41 12.81
N ASN A 54 16.01 6.31 11.69
CA ASN A 54 14.55 6.22 11.65
C ASN A 54 14.04 4.77 11.63
N LYS A 55 14.92 3.77 11.66
CA LYS A 55 14.55 2.36 11.51
C LYS A 55 13.47 1.90 12.49
N ILE A 56 13.58 2.29 13.76
CA ILE A 56 12.62 1.95 14.82
C ILE A 56 11.26 2.62 14.54
N ILE A 57 11.27 3.92 14.26
CA ILE A 57 10.04 4.69 13.99
C ILE A 57 9.32 4.16 12.74
N LEU A 58 10.05 3.82 11.69
CA LEU A 58 9.46 3.27 10.47
C LEU A 58 8.86 1.89 10.68
N GLN A 59 9.44 1.08 11.57
CA GLN A 59 8.83 -0.20 11.95
C GLN A 59 7.53 0.02 12.72
N GLU A 60 7.51 0.96 13.67
CA GLU A 60 6.28 1.29 14.39
C GLU A 60 5.18 1.82 13.45
N ILE A 61 5.54 2.61 12.43
CA ILE A 61 4.60 3.08 11.39
C ILE A 61 4.12 1.91 10.52
N TYR A 62 5.00 0.97 10.17
CA TYR A 62 4.64 -0.25 9.44
C TYR A 62 3.61 -1.07 10.21
N ASP A 63 3.91 -1.39 11.48
CA ASP A 63 3.02 -2.19 12.32
C ASP A 63 1.67 -1.47 12.52
N PHE A 64 1.69 -0.15 12.70
CA PHE A 64 0.47 0.66 12.81
C PHE A 64 -0.38 0.61 11.53
N ASN A 65 0.22 0.84 10.36
CA ASN A 65 -0.49 0.86 9.09
C ASN A 65 -1.13 -0.49 8.75
N PHE A 66 -0.40 -1.60 8.94
CA PHE A 66 -0.96 -2.94 8.69
C PHE A 66 -2.05 -3.33 9.69
N ARG A 67 -1.96 -2.87 10.94
CA ARG A 67 -3.06 -3.03 11.90
C ARG A 67 -4.32 -2.24 11.47
N GLN A 68 -4.17 -1.01 10.99
CA GLN A 68 -5.31 -0.24 10.46
C GLN A 68 -5.92 -0.92 9.24
N LEU A 69 -5.08 -1.45 8.36
CA LEU A 69 -5.48 -2.19 7.16
C LEU A 69 -6.31 -3.43 7.52
N GLU A 70 -5.88 -4.22 8.51
CA GLU A 70 -6.65 -5.37 9.02
C GLU A 70 -8.02 -4.95 9.53
N LEU A 71 -8.09 -3.86 10.31
CA LEU A 71 -9.36 -3.33 10.82
C LEU A 71 -10.27 -2.89 9.68
N SER A 72 -9.75 -2.19 8.67
CA SER A 72 -10.55 -1.78 7.51
C SER A 72 -11.12 -2.98 6.73
N ILE A 73 -10.36 -4.07 6.57
CA ILE A 73 -10.86 -5.30 5.92
C ILE A 73 -11.97 -5.94 6.77
N ARG A 74 -11.78 -5.98 8.09
CA ARG A 74 -12.79 -6.51 9.03
C ARG A 74 -14.09 -5.72 8.96
N GLU A 75 -14.01 -4.39 8.88
CA GLU A 75 -15.17 -3.49 8.80
C GLU A 75 -16.00 -3.67 7.53
N ILE A 76 -15.39 -4.14 6.44
CA ILE A 76 -16.07 -4.40 5.15
C ILE A 76 -16.82 -5.74 5.14
N GLY A 77 -16.69 -6.54 6.22
CA GLY A 77 -17.49 -7.74 6.42
C GLY A 77 -16.83 -9.03 5.95
N TYR A 78 -15.52 -9.04 5.74
CA TYR A 78 -14.78 -10.30 5.56
C TYR A 78 -14.83 -11.14 6.84
N GLY A 79 -15.13 -12.44 6.72
CA GLY A 79 -15.13 -13.35 7.87
C GLY A 79 -13.72 -13.60 8.39
N ASP A 80 -13.56 -13.88 9.69
CA ASP A 80 -12.26 -14.02 10.38
C ASP A 80 -11.26 -14.94 9.68
N GLN A 81 -11.74 -16.07 9.13
CA GLN A 81 -10.88 -17.01 8.39
C GLN A 81 -10.34 -16.42 7.08
N SER A 82 -11.14 -15.59 6.39
CA SER A 82 -10.74 -14.95 5.13
C SER A 82 -9.80 -13.75 5.35
N ILE A 83 -9.90 -13.06 6.50
CA ILE A 83 -9.03 -11.92 6.85
C ILE A 83 -7.57 -12.37 6.90
N ASN A 84 -7.26 -13.47 7.60
CA ASN A 84 -5.88 -13.95 7.72
C ASN A 84 -5.24 -14.30 6.38
N LYS A 85 -6.02 -14.84 5.43
CA LYS A 85 -5.53 -15.13 4.08
C LYS A 85 -5.26 -13.82 3.33
N LYS A 86 -6.24 -12.92 3.28
CA LYS A 86 -6.12 -11.63 2.60
C LYS A 86 -4.98 -10.78 3.15
N MET A 87 -4.78 -10.74 4.47
CA MET A 87 -3.67 -10.02 5.09
C MET A 87 -2.31 -10.54 4.62
N LYS A 88 -2.15 -11.87 4.48
CA LYS A 88 -0.91 -12.45 3.91
C LYS A 88 -0.72 -12.03 2.47
N ASP A 89 -1.78 -12.06 1.67
CA ASP A 89 -1.72 -11.65 0.26
C ASP A 89 -1.31 -10.16 0.13
N TYR A 90 -1.87 -9.28 0.95
CA TYR A 90 -1.51 -7.85 0.97
C TYR A 90 -0.09 -7.59 1.46
N ILE A 91 0.38 -8.32 2.47
CA ILE A 91 1.77 -8.24 2.95
C ILE A 91 2.74 -8.69 1.84
N ASN A 92 2.43 -9.80 1.17
CA ASN A 92 3.25 -10.30 0.06
C ASN A 92 3.31 -9.31 -1.10
N LEU A 93 2.15 -8.76 -1.49
CA LEU A 93 2.08 -7.72 -2.50
C LEU A 93 2.91 -6.49 -2.11
N PHE A 94 2.80 -6.04 -0.86
CA PHE A 94 3.59 -4.92 -0.35
C PHE A 94 5.09 -5.17 -0.44
N HIS A 95 5.56 -6.36 -0.03
CA HIS A 95 6.97 -6.72 -0.14
C HIS A 95 7.45 -6.78 -1.60
N SER A 96 6.61 -7.27 -2.51
CA SER A 96 6.86 -7.22 -3.96
C SER A 96 7.04 -5.78 -4.44
N MET A 97 6.12 -4.88 -4.09
CA MET A 97 6.21 -3.44 -4.43
C MET A 97 7.49 -2.79 -3.88
N VAL A 98 7.84 -3.05 -2.61
CA VAL A 98 9.06 -2.51 -1.99
C VAL A 98 10.32 -3.00 -2.71
N SER A 99 10.37 -4.28 -3.06
CA SER A 99 11.48 -4.89 -3.80
C SER A 99 11.66 -4.20 -5.16
N GLU A 100 10.58 -4.03 -5.90
CA GLU A 100 10.59 -3.42 -7.22
C GLU A 100 10.95 -1.92 -7.18
N ILE A 101 10.48 -1.20 -6.16
CA ILE A 101 10.80 0.22 -5.95
C ILE A 101 12.25 0.44 -5.46
N HIS A 102 12.92 -0.60 -4.94
CA HIS A 102 14.30 -0.50 -4.46
C HIS A 102 15.24 0.14 -5.49
N PHE A 103 15.08 -0.24 -6.77
CA PHE A 103 15.90 0.28 -7.88
C PHE A 103 15.28 1.47 -8.61
N TRP A 104 14.19 2.06 -8.10
CA TRP A 104 13.39 3.08 -8.79
C TRP A 104 14.18 4.25 -9.37
N LYS A 105 15.22 4.71 -8.66
CA LYS A 105 16.06 5.84 -9.12
C LYS A 105 16.89 5.50 -10.36
N LYS A 106 17.19 4.22 -10.59
CA LYS A 106 18.00 3.71 -11.70
C LYS A 106 17.15 3.32 -12.92
N LEU A 107 15.82 3.23 -12.77
CA LEU A 107 14.92 2.82 -13.84
C LEU A 107 14.64 3.94 -14.83
N ALA A 108 14.62 3.59 -16.12
CA ALA A 108 14.13 4.45 -17.20
C ALA A 108 12.61 4.66 -17.08
N ARG A 109 12.09 5.69 -17.76
CA ARG A 109 10.65 6.02 -17.74
C ARG A 109 9.77 4.85 -18.18
N THR A 110 10.17 4.12 -19.22
CA THR A 110 9.44 2.95 -19.73
C THR A 110 9.36 1.84 -18.68
N GLN A 111 10.49 1.49 -18.06
CA GLN A 111 10.55 0.50 -16.99
C GLN A 111 9.69 0.89 -15.78
N LYS A 112 9.65 2.18 -15.43
CA LYS A 112 8.77 2.68 -14.36
C LYS A 112 7.29 2.46 -14.69
N LEU A 113 6.88 2.71 -15.93
CA LEU A 113 5.50 2.47 -16.39
C LEU A 113 5.15 0.98 -16.38
N GLU A 114 6.07 0.11 -16.79
CA GLU A 114 5.90 -1.35 -16.70
C GLU A 114 5.69 -1.80 -15.25
N LYS A 115 6.50 -1.29 -14.31
CA LYS A 115 6.34 -1.63 -12.88
C LYS A 115 5.02 -1.13 -12.30
N PHE A 116 4.58 0.08 -12.64
CA PHE A 116 3.24 0.55 -12.24
C PHE A 116 2.14 -0.37 -12.78
N SER A 117 2.25 -0.81 -14.04
CA SER A 117 1.26 -1.72 -14.64
C SER A 117 1.21 -3.06 -13.92
N PHE A 118 2.37 -3.62 -13.56
CA PHE A 118 2.47 -4.85 -12.78
C PHE A 118 1.80 -4.73 -11.41
N PHE A 119 2.13 -3.69 -10.63
CA PHE A 119 1.55 -3.48 -9.29
C PHE A 119 0.02 -3.35 -9.30
N LEU A 120 -0.52 -2.76 -10.36
CA LEU A 120 -1.94 -2.57 -10.54
C LEU A 120 -2.62 -3.88 -10.99
N THR A 121 -1.94 -4.72 -11.78
CA THR A 121 -2.50 -5.97 -12.31
C THR A 121 -2.59 -7.06 -11.24
N ASP A 122 -1.54 -7.24 -10.45
CA ASP A 122 -1.45 -8.29 -9.41
C ASP A 122 -2.59 -8.20 -8.38
N PHE A 123 -3.15 -7.00 -8.15
CA PHE A 123 -4.25 -6.83 -7.21
C PHE A 123 -5.58 -7.43 -7.70
N ASN A 124 -5.84 -7.40 -9.01
CA ASN A 124 -7.06 -7.97 -9.59
C ASN A 124 -7.14 -9.50 -9.39
N GLU A 125 -6.03 -10.14 -9.05
CA GLU A 125 -5.97 -11.58 -8.76
C GLU A 125 -6.20 -11.89 -7.27
N ILE A 126 -5.99 -10.93 -6.37
CA ILE A 126 -6.17 -11.09 -4.91
C ILE A 126 -7.66 -11.02 -4.51
N ASP A 127 -8.47 -10.30 -5.28
CA ASP A 127 -9.91 -10.15 -5.02
C ASP A 127 -10.83 -11.15 -5.75
N LYS A 128 -10.27 -12.04 -6.57
CA LYS A 128 -11.00 -13.19 -7.16
C LYS A 128 -11.11 -14.36 -6.19
#